data_AF-A0A926U447-F1
#
_entry.id   AF-A0A926U447-F1
#
_cell.length_a   1.000
_cell.length_b   1.000
_cell.length_c   1.000
_cell.angle_alpha   90.00
_cell.angle_beta   90.00
_cell.angle_gamma   90.00
#
_symmetry.space_group_name_H-M   'P 1'
#
loop_
_entity.id
_entity.type
_entity.pdbx_description
1 polymer ?
#
loop_
_entity_poly.entity_id
_entity_poly.type
_entity_poly.pdbx_seq_one_letter_code
_entity_poly.pdbx_strand_id
1 'polypeptide(L)'
;MARHRMLWYFDLGNLAAESFGMGWEYALLNLWRAKQKITDEQTAKLIHSIAVEILFDVAQVGTVTEQTQPESKLPALAAFLGDTEAVSVSIADAIEEAQLRWQSWQTAKLDRCSPHTAPLIRQAEPMRNHLPKLYQSLSSRLNGQHTLYELATQMQRDVVEVAASLLPCVQLGWVELIQVVDFPVPLFRQDVLEAPSISIQKKAAKIACVDDSSLVQNMMKGLLTSAGYEFTGISDPLRSIGILIAQKPDLIFLDLVMPNANGYEICQQLRKLSQFHQTPIVILTGNDGYANRLRSNFVGASDFLTKPLDAEAVLNVIQKYLKTEFV
;
A
#
# COMPACT_ATOMS: atom_id res chain seq x y z
N MET A 1 12.21 -8.44 32.05
CA MET A 1 10.96 -7.65 32.09
C MET A 1 10.98 -6.64 30.96
N ALA A 2 10.53 -7.05 29.76
CA ALA A 2 10.39 -6.16 28.60
C ALA A 2 8.89 -5.99 28.31
N ARG A 3 8.42 -4.73 28.43
CA ARG A 3 7.05 -4.28 28.23
C ARG A 3 6.70 -4.21 26.73
N HIS A 4 6.53 -5.35 26.07
CA HIS A 4 5.90 -5.42 24.74
C HIS A 4 4.78 -6.48 24.64
N ARG A 5 4.41 -7.13 25.75
CA ARG A 5 3.56 -8.33 25.78
C ARG A 5 2.04 -8.10 25.93
N MET A 6 1.49 -6.92 25.63
CA MET A 6 0.06 -6.68 25.92
C MET A 6 -0.63 -5.65 25.01
N LEU A 7 -0.49 -5.77 23.68
CA LEU A 7 -1.26 -4.93 22.74
C LEU A 7 -1.92 -5.68 21.58
N TRP A 8 -1.68 -6.98 21.40
CA TRP A 8 -2.22 -7.71 20.23
C TRP A 8 -3.68 -8.15 20.37
N TYR A 9 -4.22 -8.20 21.60
CA TYR A 9 -5.54 -8.80 21.86
C TYR A 9 -6.72 -7.83 21.64
N PHE A 10 -6.47 -6.53 21.45
CA PHE A 10 -7.54 -5.51 21.37
C PHE A 10 -7.72 -4.85 20.00
N ASP A 11 -6.86 -5.16 19.02
CA ASP A 11 -6.80 -4.36 17.78
C ASP A 11 -7.37 -5.09 16.54
N LEU A 12 -7.16 -6.40 16.37
CA LEU A 12 -7.57 -7.10 15.13
C LEU A 12 -9.09 -7.14 14.88
N GLY A 13 -9.91 -7.09 15.93
CA GLY A 13 -11.36 -7.07 15.82
C GLY A 13 -11.98 -5.70 15.54
N ASN A 14 -11.18 -4.62 15.60
CA ASN A 14 -11.62 -3.22 15.44
C ASN A 14 -10.83 -2.46 14.36
N LEU A 15 -9.93 -3.12 13.63
CA LEU A 15 -9.26 -2.50 12.49
C LEU A 15 -10.29 -2.17 11.42
N ALA A 16 -10.44 -0.87 11.12
CA ALA A 16 -11.17 -0.43 9.95
C ALA A 16 -10.55 -1.10 8.71
N ALA A 17 -11.38 -1.48 7.74
CA ALA A 17 -10.96 -2.13 6.48
C ALA A 17 -9.84 -1.36 5.74
N GLU A 18 -9.66 -0.07 6.05
CA GLU A 18 -8.61 0.82 5.57
C GLU A 18 -7.18 0.45 6.06
N SER A 19 -7.08 -0.39 7.10
CA SER A 19 -5.79 -0.86 7.67
C SER A 19 -5.11 -1.94 6.81
N PHE A 20 -5.81 -2.48 5.82
CA PHE A 20 -5.32 -3.48 4.87
C PHE A 20 -4.89 -2.83 3.54
N GLY A 21 -4.15 -1.72 3.59
CA GLY A 21 -3.48 -1.21 2.39
C GLY A 21 -2.63 -2.33 1.78
N MET A 22 -2.85 -2.67 0.51
CA MET A 22 -2.14 -3.75 -0.18
C MET A 22 -0.63 -3.62 0.06
N GLY A 23 -0.07 -4.57 0.82
CA GLY A 23 1.34 -4.59 1.17
C GLY A 23 2.24 -4.62 -0.06
N TRP A 24 3.45 -4.11 0.06
CA TRP A 24 4.42 -4.09 -1.04
C TRP A 24 4.77 -5.52 -1.52
N GLU A 25 4.63 -6.50 -0.63
CA GLU A 25 4.77 -7.93 -0.91
C GLU A 25 3.73 -8.41 -1.93
N TYR A 26 2.47 -7.99 -1.77
CA TYR A 26 1.39 -8.31 -2.71
C TYR A 26 1.63 -7.67 -4.07
N ALA A 27 2.05 -6.40 -4.08
CA ALA A 27 2.38 -5.70 -5.32
C ALA A 27 3.59 -6.33 -6.05
N LEU A 28 4.59 -6.80 -5.30
CA LEU A 28 5.74 -7.51 -5.84
C LEU A 28 5.35 -8.86 -6.46
N LEU A 29 4.45 -9.61 -5.82
CA LEU A 29 3.94 -10.88 -6.35
C LEU A 29 3.19 -10.68 -7.67
N ASN A 30 2.33 -9.67 -7.74
CA ASN A 30 1.64 -9.30 -8.97
C ASN A 30 2.63 -8.91 -10.08
N LEU A 31 3.66 -8.11 -9.76
CA LEU A 31 4.71 -7.73 -10.71
C LEU A 31 5.49 -8.96 -11.22
N TRP A 32 5.81 -9.92 -10.36
CA TRP A 32 6.53 -11.13 -10.75
C TRP A 32 5.66 -12.06 -11.60
N ARG A 33 4.37 -12.18 -11.29
CA ARG A 33 3.40 -12.92 -12.11
C ARG A 33 3.25 -12.29 -13.50
N ALA A 34 3.07 -10.97 -13.56
CA ALA A 34 2.98 -10.23 -14.83
C ALA A 34 4.25 -10.35 -15.69
N LYS A 35 5.42 -10.48 -15.06
CA LYS A 35 6.71 -10.72 -15.72
C LYS A 35 7.02 -12.21 -15.95
N GLN A 36 6.09 -13.12 -15.66
CA GLN A 36 6.26 -14.57 -15.78
C GLN A 36 7.50 -15.11 -15.05
N LYS A 37 7.89 -14.47 -13.93
CA LYS A 37 9.01 -14.91 -13.09
C LYS A 37 8.59 -15.99 -12.09
N ILE A 38 7.31 -16.08 -11.79
CA ILE A 38 6.70 -17.04 -10.87
C ILE A 38 5.40 -17.54 -11.49
N THR A 39 5.08 -18.82 -11.30
CA THR A 39 3.80 -19.41 -11.73
C THR A 39 2.71 -19.22 -10.69
N ASP A 40 1.46 -19.44 -11.08
CA ASP A 40 0.32 -19.40 -10.15
C ASP A 40 0.45 -20.44 -9.04
N GLU A 41 0.93 -21.64 -9.36
CA GLU A 41 1.20 -22.69 -8.38
C GLU A 41 2.30 -22.26 -7.37
N GLN A 42 3.37 -21.64 -7.87
CA GLN A 42 4.44 -21.12 -7.01
C GLN A 42 3.96 -19.95 -6.15
N THR A 43 3.08 -19.10 -6.69
CA THR A 43 2.45 -18.00 -5.95
C THR A 43 1.57 -18.54 -4.83
N ALA A 44 0.71 -19.53 -5.11
CA ALA A 44 -0.12 -20.20 -4.12
C ALA A 44 0.72 -20.79 -2.98
N LYS A 45 1.78 -21.52 -3.33
CA LYS A 45 2.71 -22.14 -2.38
C LYS A 45 3.40 -21.11 -1.49
N LEU A 46 3.81 -19.98 -2.05
CA LEU A 46 4.44 -18.92 -1.27
C LEU A 46 3.46 -18.28 -0.27
N ILE A 47 2.26 -17.92 -0.74
CA ILE A 47 1.22 -17.34 0.13
C ILE A 47 0.86 -18.34 1.24
N HIS A 48 0.69 -19.62 0.89
CA HIS A 48 0.45 -20.69 1.84
C HIS A 48 1.58 -20.79 2.87
N SER A 49 2.85 -20.80 2.45
CA SER A 49 3.99 -20.86 3.37
C SER A 49 4.00 -19.69 4.36
N ILE A 50 3.79 -18.46 3.88
CA ILE A 50 3.72 -17.26 4.72
C ILE A 50 2.55 -17.36 5.70
N ALA A 51 1.38 -17.82 5.24
CA ALA A 51 0.22 -18.02 6.10
C ALA A 51 0.52 -19.03 7.21
N VAL A 52 1.14 -20.17 6.88
CA VAL A 52 1.53 -21.17 7.88
C VAL A 52 2.54 -20.61 8.88
N GLU A 53 3.50 -19.78 8.47
CA GLU A 53 4.46 -19.12 9.37
C GLU A 53 3.76 -18.19 10.37
N ILE A 54 2.85 -17.34 9.90
CA ILE A 54 2.08 -16.43 10.76
C ILE A 54 1.17 -17.23 11.71
N LEU A 55 0.46 -18.23 11.19
CA LEU A 55 -0.44 -19.07 11.96
C LEU A 55 0.31 -19.92 13.00
N PHE A 56 1.55 -20.32 12.72
CA PHE A 56 2.43 -20.98 13.69
C PHE A 56 2.69 -20.08 14.90
N ASP A 57 2.93 -18.78 14.70
CA ASP A 57 3.09 -17.82 15.81
C ASP A 57 1.80 -17.62 16.61
N VAL A 58 0.65 -17.62 15.94
CA VAL A 58 -0.66 -17.56 16.61
C VAL A 58 -0.90 -18.81 17.46
N ALA A 59 -0.56 -20.00 16.93
CA ALA A 59 -0.73 -21.27 17.64
C ALA A 59 0.09 -21.37 18.94
N GLN A 60 1.19 -20.61 19.06
CA GLN A 60 2.00 -20.54 20.29
C GLN A 60 1.27 -19.87 21.45
N VAL A 61 0.33 -18.97 21.17
CA VAL A 61 -0.29 -18.08 22.18
C VAL A 61 -1.48 -18.74 22.89
N GLY A 62 -2.09 -19.77 22.30
CA GLY A 62 -3.17 -20.54 22.93
C GLY A 62 -3.93 -21.45 21.96
N THR A 63 -4.97 -22.10 22.47
CA THR A 63 -5.89 -22.90 21.65
C THR A 63 -6.65 -22.00 20.67
N VAL A 64 -6.39 -22.18 19.39
CA VAL A 64 -7.09 -21.46 18.31
C VAL A 64 -8.41 -22.18 18.03
N THR A 65 -9.53 -21.48 18.18
CA THR A 65 -10.84 -21.97 17.72
C THR A 65 -11.13 -21.39 16.35
N GLU A 66 -11.27 -22.28 15.37
CA GLU A 66 -11.60 -21.90 14.00
C GLU A 66 -13.09 -21.62 13.85
N GLN A 67 -13.43 -20.46 13.28
CA GLN A 67 -14.77 -20.18 12.79
C GLN A 67 -14.65 -19.66 11.36
N THR A 68 -14.97 -20.52 10.39
CA THR A 68 -15.10 -20.11 9.00
C THR A 68 -16.48 -19.47 8.82
N GLN A 69 -16.51 -18.15 8.70
CA GLN A 69 -17.72 -17.45 8.30
C GLN A 69 -17.72 -17.32 6.78
N PRO A 70 -18.61 -18.03 6.05
CA PRO A 70 -18.73 -17.84 4.62
C PRO A 70 -19.22 -16.41 4.37
N GLU A 71 -18.33 -15.55 3.88
CA GLU A 71 -18.70 -14.24 3.38
C GLU A 71 -19.53 -14.43 2.10
N SER A 72 -20.85 -14.50 2.27
CA SER A 72 -21.79 -14.83 1.19
C SER A 72 -21.88 -13.76 0.10
N LYS A 73 -21.16 -12.65 0.23
CA LYS A 73 -21.07 -11.58 -0.77
C LYS A 73 -19.73 -10.85 -0.64
N LEU A 74 -18.75 -11.27 -1.43
CA LEU A 74 -17.65 -10.41 -1.89
C LEU A 74 -17.95 -9.94 -3.34
N PRO A 75 -19.03 -9.17 -3.61
CA PRO A 75 -19.30 -8.63 -4.94
C PRO A 75 -18.16 -7.68 -5.39
N ALA A 76 -17.40 -7.13 -4.43
CA ALA A 76 -16.22 -6.31 -4.68
C ALA A 76 -15.07 -7.13 -5.29
N LEU A 77 -14.77 -8.34 -4.82
CA LEU A 77 -13.72 -9.18 -5.42
C LEU A 77 -14.15 -9.75 -6.78
N ALA A 78 -15.43 -10.11 -6.96
CA ALA A 78 -15.92 -10.64 -8.23
C ALA A 78 -15.88 -9.59 -9.36
N ALA A 79 -16.15 -8.31 -9.05
CA ALA A 79 -15.99 -7.20 -9.99
C ALA A 79 -14.51 -6.81 -10.21
N PHE A 80 -13.65 -7.00 -9.21
CA PHE A 80 -12.22 -6.67 -9.24
C PHE A 80 -11.37 -7.72 -9.98
N LEU A 81 -11.75 -9.00 -9.88
CA LEU A 81 -11.04 -10.10 -10.54
C LEU A 81 -11.34 -10.14 -12.05
N GLY A 82 -12.51 -9.71 -12.53
CA GLY A 82 -12.85 -9.93 -13.95
C GLY A 82 -12.62 -11.40 -14.36
N ASP A 83 -12.11 -11.63 -15.58
CA ASP A 83 -11.64 -12.96 -16.04
C ASP A 83 -10.24 -13.34 -15.50
N THR A 84 -9.71 -12.68 -14.47
CA THR A 84 -8.40 -13.08 -13.92
C THR A 84 -8.51 -14.42 -13.23
N GLU A 85 -7.65 -15.35 -13.65
CA GLU A 85 -7.48 -16.64 -13.00
C GLU A 85 -7.08 -16.40 -11.54
N ALA A 86 -8.02 -16.64 -10.64
CA ALA A 86 -7.83 -16.53 -9.21
C ALA A 86 -6.98 -17.71 -8.73
N VAL A 87 -5.89 -17.40 -8.03
CA VAL A 87 -5.07 -18.41 -7.37
C VAL A 87 -5.76 -18.77 -6.05
N SER A 88 -6.30 -19.97 -5.95
CA SER A 88 -6.93 -20.46 -4.72
C SER A 88 -5.88 -20.92 -3.72
N VAL A 89 -5.99 -20.48 -2.48
CA VAL A 89 -5.15 -20.90 -1.34
C VAL A 89 -6.09 -21.38 -0.23
N SER A 90 -5.93 -22.63 0.22
CA SER A 90 -6.73 -23.19 1.31
C SER A 90 -6.18 -22.71 2.66
N ILE A 91 -6.87 -21.76 3.29
CA ILE A 91 -6.50 -21.31 4.64
C ILE A 91 -6.72 -22.41 5.68
N ALA A 92 -7.70 -23.29 5.48
CA ALA A 92 -7.93 -24.42 6.38
C ALA A 92 -6.71 -25.34 6.44
N ASP A 93 -6.15 -25.70 5.28
CA ASP A 93 -4.95 -26.54 5.18
C ASP A 93 -3.75 -25.85 5.84
N ALA A 94 -3.62 -24.52 5.66
CA ALA A 94 -2.56 -23.74 6.30
C ALA A 94 -2.66 -23.72 7.83
N ILE A 95 -3.88 -23.67 8.37
CA ILE A 95 -4.12 -23.74 9.82
C ILE A 95 -3.76 -25.13 10.36
N GLU A 96 -4.23 -26.20 9.71
CA GLU A 96 -3.90 -27.58 10.10
C GLU A 96 -2.39 -27.81 10.08
N GLU A 97 -1.71 -27.38 9.02
CA GLU A 97 -0.26 -27.49 8.89
C GLU A 97 0.48 -26.70 9.98
N ALA A 98 0.04 -25.47 10.29
CA ALA A 98 0.63 -24.65 11.34
C ALA A 98 0.48 -25.30 12.72
N GLN A 99 -0.70 -25.85 13.03
CA GLN A 99 -0.96 -26.57 14.28
C GLN A 99 -0.10 -27.83 14.41
N LEU A 100 -0.01 -28.64 13.33
CA LEU A 100 0.84 -29.83 13.31
C LEU A 100 2.32 -29.48 13.49
N ARG A 101 2.79 -28.42 12.83
CA ARG A 101 4.15 -27.91 12.99
C ARG A 101 4.41 -27.46 14.42
N TRP A 102 3.47 -26.77 15.04
CA TRP A 102 3.59 -26.36 16.45
C TRP A 102 3.66 -27.55 17.40
N GLN A 103 2.81 -28.56 17.23
CA GLN A 103 2.88 -29.80 18.02
C GLN A 103 4.22 -30.53 17.84
N SER A 104 4.73 -30.59 16.61
CA SER A 104 6.04 -31.17 16.32
C SER A 104 7.18 -30.38 17.00
N TRP A 105 7.08 -29.05 17.00
CA TRP A 105 8.02 -28.13 17.66
C TRP A 105 8.07 -28.37 19.18
N GLN A 106 6.91 -28.52 19.82
CA GLN A 106 6.79 -28.84 21.24
C GLN A 106 7.36 -30.22 21.56
N THR A 107 7.04 -31.23 20.73
CA THR A 107 7.57 -32.60 20.89
C THR A 107 9.09 -32.63 20.79
N ALA A 108 9.68 -31.78 19.94
CA ALA A 108 11.12 -31.59 19.81
C ALA A 108 11.76 -30.78 20.96
N LYS A 109 10.98 -30.32 21.96
CA LYS A 109 11.42 -29.52 23.12
C LYS A 109 12.03 -28.18 22.74
N LEU A 110 11.50 -27.55 21.69
CA LEU A 110 11.97 -26.28 21.15
C LEU A 110 11.21 -25.07 21.73
N ASP A 111 10.48 -25.23 22.85
CA ASP A 111 9.59 -24.21 23.44
C ASP A 111 10.29 -22.89 23.81
N ARG A 112 11.62 -22.91 23.94
CA ARG A 112 12.47 -21.74 24.26
C ARG A 112 13.13 -21.13 23.03
N CYS A 113 12.94 -21.72 21.86
CA CYS A 113 13.48 -21.29 20.59
C CYS A 113 12.37 -20.68 19.75
N SER A 114 12.70 -19.62 19.00
CA SER A 114 11.81 -19.05 18.00
C SER A 114 12.39 -19.34 16.61
N PRO A 115 11.59 -19.80 15.63
CA PRO A 115 12.08 -20.04 14.28
C PRO A 115 12.52 -18.76 13.55
N HIS A 116 12.12 -17.59 14.06
CA HIS A 116 12.54 -16.26 13.59
C HIS A 116 13.90 -15.79 14.10
N THR A 117 14.63 -16.65 14.82
CA THR A 117 15.99 -16.33 15.30
C THR A 117 17.06 -16.90 14.38
N ALA A 118 18.19 -16.21 14.27
CA ALA A 118 19.34 -16.67 13.53
C ALA A 118 20.38 -17.33 14.44
N PRO A 119 20.90 -18.51 14.10
CA PRO A 119 21.98 -19.14 14.84
C PRO A 119 23.33 -18.47 14.53
N LEU A 120 24.07 -18.14 15.58
CA LEU A 120 25.41 -17.58 15.55
C LEU A 120 26.36 -18.45 16.38
N ILE A 121 27.44 -18.94 15.78
CA ILE A 121 28.48 -19.66 16.52
C ILE A 121 29.20 -18.70 17.47
N ARG A 122 29.11 -18.97 18.78
CA ARG A 122 29.88 -18.28 19.82
C ARG A 122 31.15 -19.01 20.19
N GLN A 123 31.12 -20.35 20.15
CA GLN A 123 32.27 -21.18 20.51
C GLN A 123 32.58 -22.20 19.40
N ALA A 124 33.47 -21.82 18.49
CA ALA A 124 33.81 -22.63 17.33
C ALA A 124 34.64 -23.88 17.66
N GLU A 125 35.59 -23.79 18.59
CA GLU A 125 36.48 -24.89 18.95
C GLU A 125 35.76 -26.12 19.54
N PRO A 126 34.93 -25.98 20.60
CA PRO A 126 34.26 -27.15 21.16
C PRO A 126 33.27 -27.77 20.17
N MET A 127 32.58 -26.96 19.37
CA MET A 127 31.69 -27.45 18.31
C MET A 127 32.46 -28.23 17.23
N ARG A 128 33.62 -27.73 16.79
CA ARG A 128 34.47 -28.41 15.82
C ARG A 128 35.01 -29.75 16.34
N ASN A 129 35.34 -29.83 17.63
CA ASN A 129 35.89 -31.04 18.23
C ASN A 129 34.83 -32.13 18.47
N HIS A 130 33.64 -31.75 18.94
CA HIS A 130 32.58 -32.73 19.26
C HIS A 130 31.71 -33.09 18.06
N LEU A 131 31.48 -32.13 17.14
CA LEU A 131 30.59 -32.28 15.99
C LEU A 131 31.28 -31.82 14.68
N PRO A 132 32.42 -32.42 14.30
CA PRO A 132 33.25 -31.94 13.19
C PRO A 132 32.51 -31.90 11.84
N LYS A 133 31.68 -32.92 11.55
CA LYS A 133 30.89 -32.97 10.31
C LYS A 133 29.86 -31.83 10.25
N LEU A 134 29.13 -31.61 11.34
CA LEU A 134 28.10 -30.58 11.43
C LEU A 134 28.73 -29.18 11.34
N TYR A 135 29.86 -28.96 12.03
CA TYR A 135 30.62 -27.72 11.94
C TYR A 135 31.10 -27.45 10.50
N GLN A 136 31.66 -28.45 9.80
CA GLN A 136 32.09 -28.28 8.41
C GLN A 136 30.91 -27.95 7.48
N SER A 137 29.76 -28.59 7.66
CA SER A 137 28.60 -28.39 6.78
C SER A 137 27.83 -27.09 7.05
N LEU A 138 27.81 -26.60 8.28
CA LEU A 138 26.92 -25.50 8.70
C LEU A 138 27.63 -24.25 9.18
N SER A 139 28.95 -24.27 9.45
CA SER A 139 29.66 -23.10 10.00
C SER A 139 29.52 -21.83 9.17
N SER A 140 29.46 -21.93 7.83
CA SER A 140 29.24 -20.79 6.95
C SER A 140 27.83 -20.19 7.05
N ARG A 141 26.86 -20.99 7.52
CA ARG A 141 25.43 -20.64 7.63
C ARG A 141 25.04 -20.19 9.04
N LEU A 142 25.73 -20.67 10.07
CA LEU A 142 25.50 -20.29 11.48
C LEU A 142 26.24 -18.98 11.83
N ASN A 143 26.00 -17.94 11.03
CA ASN A 143 26.69 -16.65 11.09
C ASN A 143 25.81 -15.51 11.64
N GLY A 144 24.59 -15.81 12.09
CA GLY A 144 23.65 -14.82 12.62
C GLY A 144 22.90 -13.98 11.57
N GLN A 145 23.02 -14.29 10.28
CA GLN A 145 22.37 -13.53 9.20
C GLN A 145 21.05 -14.13 8.74
N HIS A 146 20.87 -15.44 8.88
CA HIS A 146 19.69 -16.17 8.39
C HIS A 146 18.92 -16.80 9.53
N THR A 147 17.61 -16.60 9.57
CA THR A 147 16.73 -17.22 10.58
C THR A 147 16.66 -18.74 10.41
N LEU A 148 16.15 -19.46 11.42
CA LEU A 148 15.94 -20.91 11.29
C LEU A 148 14.99 -21.25 10.13
N TYR A 149 13.97 -20.42 9.86
CA TYR A 149 13.13 -20.54 8.66
C TYR A 149 13.93 -20.42 7.37
N GLU A 150 14.74 -19.37 7.23
CA GLU A 150 15.56 -19.17 6.04
C GLU A 150 16.58 -20.29 5.83
N LEU A 151 17.20 -20.75 6.91
CA LEU A 151 18.13 -21.87 6.86
C LEU A 151 17.45 -23.17 6.44
N ALA A 152 16.26 -23.46 6.97
CA ALA A 152 15.47 -24.62 6.59
C ALA A 152 15.12 -24.59 5.10
N THR A 153 14.69 -23.43 4.60
CA THR A 153 14.41 -23.20 3.17
C THR A 153 15.64 -23.37 2.29
N GLN A 154 16.78 -22.77 2.65
CA GLN A 154 18.05 -22.93 1.92
C GLN A 154 18.56 -24.37 1.92
N MET A 155 18.26 -25.13 2.98
CA MET A 155 18.65 -26.53 3.11
C MET A 155 17.62 -27.49 2.50
N GLN A 156 16.45 -27.01 2.08
CA GLN A 156 15.31 -27.83 1.65
C GLN A 156 14.93 -28.89 2.70
N ARG A 157 14.88 -28.46 3.96
CA ARG A 157 14.53 -29.33 5.10
C ARG A 157 13.43 -28.69 5.93
N ASP A 158 12.78 -29.53 6.73
CA ASP A 158 11.79 -29.05 7.69
C ASP A 158 12.47 -28.20 8.80
N VAL A 159 11.82 -27.11 9.19
CA VAL A 159 12.34 -26.15 10.17
C VAL A 159 12.48 -26.77 11.56
N VAL A 160 11.59 -27.70 11.93
CA VAL A 160 11.63 -28.41 13.20
C VAL A 160 12.87 -29.30 13.25
N GLU A 161 13.18 -30.02 12.16
CA GLU A 161 14.38 -30.84 12.06
C GLU A 161 15.67 -30.01 12.19
N VAL A 162 15.73 -28.87 11.49
CA VAL A 162 16.90 -27.98 11.53
C VAL A 162 17.08 -27.43 12.94
N ALA A 163 16.04 -26.88 13.54
CA ALA A 163 16.08 -26.34 14.89
C ALA A 163 16.44 -27.41 15.94
N ALA A 164 15.82 -28.59 15.87
CA ALA A 164 16.11 -29.72 16.75
C ALA A 164 17.57 -30.19 16.63
N SER A 165 18.15 -30.19 15.42
CA SER A 165 19.54 -30.58 15.21
C SER A 165 20.55 -29.60 15.85
N LEU A 166 20.17 -28.32 15.98
CA LEU A 166 20.99 -27.28 16.60
C LEU A 166 20.78 -27.17 18.11
N LEU A 167 19.66 -27.70 18.64
CA LEU A 167 19.29 -27.59 20.05
C LEU A 167 20.41 -28.02 21.03
N PRO A 168 21.15 -29.14 20.83
CA PRO A 168 22.27 -29.48 21.72
C PRO A 168 23.39 -28.43 21.73
N CYS A 169 23.70 -27.85 20.57
CA CYS A 169 24.71 -26.80 20.46
C CYS A 169 24.26 -25.51 21.16
N VAL A 170 22.96 -25.21 21.12
CA VAL A 170 22.35 -24.08 21.83
C VAL A 170 22.39 -24.31 23.34
N GLN A 171 22.02 -25.50 23.81
CA GLN A 171 22.05 -25.85 25.24
C GLN A 171 23.46 -25.82 25.84
N LEU A 172 24.48 -26.19 25.05
CA LEU A 172 25.88 -26.13 25.43
C LEU A 172 26.51 -24.72 25.28
N GLY A 173 25.77 -23.75 24.74
CA GLY A 173 26.24 -22.38 24.53
C GLY A 173 27.25 -22.22 23.39
N TRP A 174 27.37 -23.22 22.50
CA TRP A 174 28.23 -23.13 21.33
C TRP A 174 27.61 -22.28 20.22
N VAL A 175 26.29 -22.32 20.13
CA VAL A 175 25.47 -21.53 19.20
C VAL A 175 24.50 -20.69 20.02
N GLU A 176 24.41 -19.39 19.69
CA GLU A 176 23.39 -18.51 20.24
C GLU A 176 22.33 -18.24 19.17
N LEU A 177 21.06 -18.19 19.57
CA LEU A 177 19.96 -17.77 18.73
C LEU A 177 19.71 -16.27 18.93
N ILE A 178 20.06 -15.46 17.93
CA ILE A 178 19.94 -14.00 17.98
C ILE A 178 18.74 -13.52 17.17
N GLN A 179 18.18 -12.37 17.56
CA GLN A 179 17.16 -11.68 16.77
C GLN A 179 17.81 -11.01 15.56
N VAL A 180 17.20 -11.14 14.39
CA VAL A 180 17.60 -10.42 13.18
C VAL A 180 16.69 -9.21 13.03
N VAL A 181 17.24 -8.09 12.57
CA VAL A 181 16.45 -6.90 12.27
C VAL A 181 15.75 -7.12 10.94
N ASP A 182 14.45 -6.86 10.88
CA ASP A 182 13.70 -6.90 9.63
C ASP A 182 14.34 -5.98 8.60
N PHE A 183 14.30 -6.39 7.33
CA PHE A 183 14.72 -5.52 6.25
C PHE A 183 13.86 -4.26 6.25
N PRO A 184 14.46 -3.06 6.03
CA PRO A 184 13.66 -1.87 5.83
C PRO A 184 12.73 -2.11 4.66
N VAL A 185 11.46 -1.73 4.82
CA VAL A 185 10.49 -1.75 3.73
C VAL A 185 11.16 -1.11 2.51
N PRO A 186 11.26 -1.80 1.37
CA PRO A 186 11.97 -1.26 0.23
C PRO A 186 11.35 0.09 -0.15
N LEU A 187 12.17 1.09 -0.44
CA LEU A 187 11.71 2.35 -0.98
C LEU A 187 11.17 2.11 -2.39
N PHE A 188 9.93 1.64 -2.49
CA PHE A 188 9.21 1.58 -3.74
C PHE A 188 8.90 3.01 -4.16
N ARG A 189 9.48 3.42 -5.28
CA ARG A 189 8.94 4.53 -6.05
C ARG A 189 7.54 4.12 -6.51
N GLN A 190 6.51 4.69 -5.89
CA GLN A 190 5.10 4.39 -6.16
C GLN A 190 4.73 4.52 -7.65
N ASP A 191 5.54 5.26 -8.41
CA ASP A 191 5.50 5.44 -9.85
C ASP A 191 5.70 4.15 -10.70
N VAL A 192 6.13 3.02 -10.12
CA VAL A 192 6.39 1.76 -10.86
C VAL A 192 5.32 0.67 -10.65
N LEU A 193 4.34 0.90 -9.76
CA LEU A 193 3.27 -0.06 -9.42
C LEU A 193 1.87 0.37 -9.90
N GLU A 194 1.76 1.32 -10.82
CA GLU A 194 0.46 1.70 -11.41
C GLU A 194 -0.02 0.63 -12.42
N ALA A 195 -0.57 -0.46 -11.89
CA ALA A 195 -1.76 -1.12 -12.46
C ALA A 195 -2.98 -0.64 -11.66
N PRO A 196 -4.20 -0.61 -12.24
CA PRO A 196 -5.27 0.32 -11.88
C PRO A 196 -5.68 0.15 -10.41
N SER A 197 -5.57 1.23 -9.65
CA SER A 197 -5.89 1.26 -8.23
C SER A 197 -7.30 1.83 -8.05
N ILE A 198 -8.27 0.98 -7.68
CA ILE A 198 -9.62 1.42 -7.31
C ILE A 198 -9.70 1.58 -5.78
N SER A 199 -9.69 2.85 -5.38
CA SER A 199 -10.29 3.53 -4.22
C SER A 199 -10.59 2.76 -2.91
N ILE A 200 -9.76 2.99 -1.89
CA ILE A 200 -10.23 3.18 -0.50
C ILE A 200 -10.60 4.67 -0.40
N GLN A 201 -11.83 4.98 0.04
CA GLN A 201 -12.50 6.29 -0.05
C GLN A 201 -11.54 7.48 -0.21
N LYS A 202 -11.23 7.79 -1.47
CA LYS A 202 -10.49 9.00 -1.83
C LYS A 202 -11.35 10.13 -1.30
N LYS A 203 -10.85 10.91 -0.34
CA LYS A 203 -11.49 12.17 0.04
C LYS A 203 -11.79 12.87 -1.27
N ALA A 204 -13.08 13.07 -1.56
CA ALA A 204 -13.54 13.53 -2.86
C ALA A 204 -12.75 14.80 -3.19
N ALA A 205 -11.98 14.77 -4.28
CA ALA A 205 -11.04 15.84 -4.56
C ALA A 205 -11.81 17.17 -4.64
N LYS A 206 -11.28 18.18 -3.99
CA LYS A 206 -11.94 19.48 -3.83
C LYS A 206 -11.66 20.32 -5.06
N ILE A 207 -12.71 20.60 -5.83
CA ILE A 207 -12.62 21.40 -7.04
C ILE A 207 -13.35 22.72 -6.77
N ALA A 208 -12.64 23.83 -6.99
CA ALA A 208 -13.23 25.16 -6.93
C ALA A 208 -13.46 25.73 -8.33
N CYS A 209 -14.55 26.46 -8.52
CA CYS A 209 -14.82 27.21 -9.76
C CYS A 209 -15.13 28.67 -9.43
N VAL A 210 -14.29 29.58 -9.92
CA VAL A 210 -14.48 31.03 -9.83
C VAL A 210 -15.05 31.54 -11.15
N ASP A 211 -16.34 31.82 -11.16
CA ASP A 211 -17.10 32.24 -12.35
C ASP A 211 -18.40 32.93 -11.90
N ASP A 212 -18.72 34.11 -12.44
CA ASP A 212 -19.92 34.87 -12.08
C ASP A 212 -21.20 34.33 -12.75
N SER A 213 -21.07 33.48 -13.76
CA SER A 213 -22.20 32.87 -14.45
C SER A 213 -22.83 31.74 -13.62
N SER A 214 -24.08 31.96 -13.19
CA SER A 214 -24.87 30.92 -12.51
C SER A 214 -25.08 29.67 -13.36
N LEU A 215 -25.05 29.80 -14.70
CA LEU A 215 -25.14 28.67 -15.62
C LEU A 215 -23.90 27.77 -15.50
N VAL A 216 -22.70 28.37 -15.53
CA VAL A 216 -21.44 27.64 -15.36
C VAL A 216 -21.37 26.99 -13.98
N GLN A 217 -21.74 27.73 -12.93
CA GLN A 217 -21.76 27.20 -11.56
C GLN A 217 -22.67 25.97 -11.41
N ASN A 218 -23.88 26.01 -11.97
CA ASN A 218 -24.83 24.89 -11.90
C ASN A 218 -24.38 23.68 -12.71
N MET A 219 -23.86 23.91 -13.93
CA MET A 219 -23.31 22.85 -14.77
C MET A 219 -22.13 22.15 -14.06
N MET A 220 -21.16 22.93 -13.58
CA MET A 220 -19.98 22.41 -12.89
C MET A 220 -20.36 21.68 -11.61
N LYS A 221 -21.29 22.22 -10.82
CA LYS A 221 -21.80 21.54 -9.63
C LYS A 221 -22.39 20.18 -9.99
N GLY A 222 -23.34 20.14 -10.93
CA GLY A 222 -24.00 18.89 -11.33
C GLY A 222 -23.02 17.85 -11.87
N LEU A 223 -22.14 18.26 -12.79
CA LEU A 223 -21.13 17.40 -13.39
C LEU A 223 -20.17 16.83 -12.33
N LEU A 224 -19.59 17.69 -11.49
CA LEU A 224 -18.52 17.31 -10.58
C LEU A 224 -19.03 16.53 -9.37
N THR A 225 -20.21 16.89 -8.82
CA THR A 225 -20.79 16.09 -7.73
C THR A 225 -21.25 14.72 -8.21
N SER A 226 -21.76 14.62 -9.46
CA SER A 226 -22.15 13.32 -10.05
C SER A 226 -20.92 12.45 -10.33
N ALA A 227 -19.79 13.06 -10.65
CA ALA A 227 -18.51 12.38 -10.83
C ALA A 227 -17.74 12.12 -9.51
N GLY A 228 -18.35 12.38 -8.35
CA GLY A 228 -17.77 12.05 -7.04
C GLY A 228 -16.77 13.06 -6.48
N TYR A 229 -16.73 14.30 -6.98
CA TYR A 229 -15.86 15.37 -6.47
C TYR A 229 -16.59 16.31 -5.49
N GLU A 230 -15.84 16.91 -4.57
CA GLU A 230 -16.33 18.02 -3.75
C GLU A 230 -16.27 19.31 -4.56
N PHE A 231 -17.40 20.00 -4.73
CA PHE A 231 -17.46 21.23 -5.51
C PHE A 231 -17.66 22.48 -4.65
N THR A 232 -16.80 23.49 -4.85
CA THR A 232 -16.96 24.83 -4.29
C THR A 232 -17.16 25.85 -5.41
N GLY A 233 -18.37 26.38 -5.55
CA GLY A 233 -18.66 27.48 -6.45
C GLY A 233 -18.38 28.84 -5.82
N ILE A 234 -17.72 29.73 -6.55
CA ILE A 234 -17.38 31.10 -6.14
C ILE A 234 -17.86 32.06 -7.23
N SER A 235 -18.98 32.74 -6.96
CA SER A 235 -19.58 33.70 -7.91
C SER A 235 -19.14 35.15 -7.69
N ASP A 236 -18.60 35.47 -6.51
CA ASP A 236 -18.04 36.78 -6.19
C ASP A 236 -16.51 36.72 -6.31
N PRO A 237 -15.92 37.25 -7.39
CA PRO A 237 -14.49 37.16 -7.61
C PRO A 237 -13.67 37.94 -6.58
N LEU A 238 -14.24 38.94 -5.90
CA LEU A 238 -13.55 39.70 -4.85
C LEU A 238 -13.33 38.87 -3.58
N ARG A 239 -14.17 37.85 -3.36
CA ARG A 239 -14.03 36.92 -2.22
C ARG A 239 -13.22 35.68 -2.57
N SER A 240 -12.87 35.50 -3.84
CA SER A 240 -12.30 34.26 -4.37
C SER A 240 -11.06 33.80 -3.59
N ILE A 241 -10.07 34.66 -3.41
CA ILE A 241 -8.81 34.30 -2.73
C ILE A 241 -9.05 33.86 -1.28
N GLY A 242 -9.89 34.59 -0.53
CA GLY A 242 -10.19 34.24 0.86
C GLY A 242 -10.89 32.87 0.97
N ILE A 243 -11.84 32.60 0.08
CA ILE A 243 -12.54 31.32 0.03
C ILE A 243 -11.59 30.20 -0.39
N LEU A 244 -10.78 30.41 -1.42
CA LEU A 244 -9.80 29.43 -1.90
C LEU A 244 -8.81 29.06 -0.78
N ILE A 245 -8.31 30.06 -0.03
CA ILE A 245 -7.39 29.83 1.10
C ILE A 245 -8.03 28.93 2.16
N ALA A 246 -9.30 29.20 2.50
CA ALA A 246 -10.04 28.43 3.49
C ALA A 246 -10.35 27.01 3.02
N GLN A 247 -10.74 26.85 1.75
CA GLN A 247 -11.22 25.57 1.21
C GLN A 247 -10.10 24.63 0.78
N LYS A 248 -8.92 25.17 0.43
CA LYS A 248 -7.74 24.41 -0.03
C LYS A 248 -8.09 23.40 -1.14
N PRO A 249 -8.61 23.87 -2.28
CA PRO A 249 -8.96 22.99 -3.40
C PRO A 249 -7.73 22.33 -4.01
N ASP A 250 -7.93 21.12 -4.51
CA ASP A 250 -6.97 20.33 -5.25
C ASP A 250 -6.88 20.78 -6.73
N LEU A 251 -7.93 21.41 -7.27
CA LEU A 251 -7.94 22.02 -8.62
C LEU A 251 -8.85 23.26 -8.64
N ILE A 252 -8.44 24.28 -9.40
CA ILE A 252 -9.19 25.54 -9.54
C ILE A 252 -9.52 25.77 -11.01
N PHE A 253 -10.81 25.90 -11.33
CA PHE A 253 -11.29 26.52 -12.56
C PHE A 253 -11.48 28.02 -12.33
N LEU A 254 -10.97 28.85 -13.23
CA LEU A 254 -10.96 30.30 -13.08
C LEU A 254 -11.36 30.98 -14.38
N ASP A 255 -12.47 31.71 -14.35
CA ASP A 255 -12.85 32.56 -15.46
C ASP A 255 -11.90 33.75 -15.63
N LEU A 256 -11.63 34.14 -16.87
CA LEU A 256 -10.83 35.31 -17.18
C LEU A 256 -11.60 36.60 -17.08
N VAL A 257 -12.85 36.58 -17.52
CA VAL A 257 -13.64 37.79 -17.76
C VAL A 257 -14.82 37.78 -16.82
N MET A 258 -14.66 38.43 -15.67
CA MET A 258 -15.71 38.59 -14.66
C MET A 258 -15.99 40.08 -14.41
N PRO A 259 -17.22 40.45 -14.01
CA PRO A 259 -17.52 41.79 -13.54
C PRO A 259 -16.64 42.17 -12.34
N ASN A 260 -16.00 43.34 -12.40
CA ASN A 260 -15.21 43.94 -11.32
C ASN A 260 -13.92 43.20 -10.92
N ALA A 261 -13.53 42.13 -11.63
CA ALA A 261 -12.29 41.41 -11.34
C ALA A 261 -11.68 40.77 -12.59
N ASN A 262 -10.35 40.76 -12.63
CA ASN A 262 -9.59 40.17 -13.72
C ASN A 262 -9.03 38.81 -13.30
N GLY A 263 -9.44 37.73 -13.97
CA GLY A 263 -8.98 36.37 -13.65
C GLY A 263 -7.45 36.19 -13.72
N TYR A 264 -6.77 37.02 -14.51
CA TYR A 264 -5.30 37.03 -14.57
C TYR A 264 -4.68 37.48 -13.25
N GLU A 265 -5.21 38.55 -12.66
CA GLU A 265 -4.70 39.11 -11.42
C GLU A 265 -4.91 38.12 -10.27
N ILE A 266 -6.08 37.46 -10.24
CA ILE A 266 -6.38 36.39 -9.29
C ILE A 266 -5.38 35.25 -9.44
N CYS A 267 -5.13 34.77 -10.67
CA CYS A 267 -4.16 33.70 -10.93
C CYS A 267 -2.74 34.08 -10.46
N GLN A 268 -2.27 35.29 -10.76
CA GLN A 268 -0.97 35.77 -10.29
C GLN A 268 -0.89 35.88 -8.76
N GLN A 269 -1.96 36.36 -8.11
CA GLN A 269 -2.02 36.45 -6.66
C GLN A 269 -2.01 35.05 -6.03
N LEU A 270 -2.74 34.09 -6.57
CA LEU A 270 -2.71 32.70 -6.12
C LEU A 270 -1.31 32.10 -6.25
N ARG A 271 -0.58 32.33 -7.36
CA ARG A 271 0.78 31.82 -7.54
C ARG A 271 1.82 32.41 -6.59
N LYS A 272 1.57 33.59 -6.01
CA LYS A 272 2.42 34.17 -4.96
C LYS A 272 2.22 33.50 -3.59
N LEU A 273 1.13 32.75 -3.41
CA LEU A 273 0.84 32.03 -2.18
C LEU A 273 1.45 30.61 -2.26
N SER A 274 2.30 30.26 -1.29
CA SER A 274 2.98 28.96 -1.26
C SER A 274 2.03 27.77 -1.33
N GLN A 275 0.85 27.88 -0.71
CA GLN A 275 -0.17 26.83 -0.70
C GLN A 275 -0.77 26.52 -2.08
N PHE A 276 -0.71 27.45 -3.04
CA PHE A 276 -1.22 27.25 -4.40
C PHE A 276 -0.12 27.17 -5.44
N HIS A 277 1.15 27.08 -5.04
CA HIS A 277 2.27 27.00 -5.98
C HIS A 277 2.15 25.79 -6.92
N GLN A 278 1.66 24.66 -6.39
CA GLN A 278 1.49 23.41 -7.13
C GLN A 278 0.04 23.10 -7.52
N THR A 279 -0.95 23.85 -7.00
CA THR A 279 -2.36 23.62 -7.31
C THR A 279 -2.64 23.93 -8.78
N PRO A 280 -3.16 22.97 -9.57
CA PRO A 280 -3.60 23.20 -10.93
C PRO A 280 -4.63 24.35 -11.03
N ILE A 281 -4.34 25.35 -11.87
CA ILE A 281 -5.28 26.44 -12.18
C ILE A 281 -5.59 26.35 -13.67
N VAL A 282 -6.85 26.05 -13.99
CA VAL A 282 -7.37 25.90 -15.34
C VAL A 282 -8.18 27.12 -15.67
N ILE A 283 -7.80 27.80 -16.73
CA ILE A 283 -8.42 29.06 -17.15
C ILE A 283 -9.60 28.79 -18.06
N LEU A 284 -10.75 29.41 -17.78
CA LEU A 284 -11.93 29.36 -18.65
C LEU A 284 -11.97 30.62 -19.53
N THR A 285 -12.11 30.45 -20.85
CA THR A 285 -12.09 31.56 -21.83
C THR A 285 -13.23 31.47 -22.82
N GLY A 286 -13.89 32.59 -23.12
CA GLY A 286 -14.94 32.65 -24.14
C GLY A 286 -14.45 32.83 -25.59
N ASN A 287 -13.13 32.84 -25.84
CA ASN A 287 -12.57 33.07 -27.18
C ASN A 287 -11.33 32.20 -27.44
N ASP A 288 -11.45 31.31 -28.44
CA ASP A 288 -10.40 30.39 -28.91
C ASP A 288 -9.14 31.11 -29.43
N GLY A 289 -9.32 32.26 -30.09
CA GLY A 289 -8.20 33.06 -30.61
C GLY A 289 -7.36 33.70 -29.51
N TYR A 290 -7.96 33.95 -28.35
CA TYR A 290 -7.24 34.41 -27.15
C TYR A 290 -6.48 33.26 -26.51
N ALA A 291 -7.08 32.07 -26.37
CA ALA A 291 -6.48 30.89 -25.71
C ALA A 291 -5.06 30.54 -26.23
N ASN A 292 -4.83 30.61 -27.54
CA ASN A 292 -3.49 30.35 -28.11
C ASN A 292 -2.45 31.44 -27.80
N ARG A 293 -2.86 32.72 -27.68
CA ARG A 293 -1.99 33.81 -27.19
C ARG A 293 -1.73 33.73 -25.69
N LEU A 294 -2.66 33.14 -24.95
CA LEU A 294 -2.54 32.92 -23.50
C LEU A 294 -1.60 31.77 -23.21
N ARG A 295 -1.67 30.67 -23.95
CA ARG A 295 -0.71 29.56 -23.88
C ARG A 295 0.75 29.99 -24.07
N SER A 296 1.02 31.02 -24.88
CA SER A 296 2.39 31.50 -25.13
C SER A 296 2.92 32.49 -24.09
N ASN A 297 2.05 33.12 -23.27
CA ASN A 297 2.42 34.24 -22.38
C ASN A 297 1.99 34.05 -20.90
N PHE A 298 1.28 32.98 -20.54
CA PHE A 298 0.80 32.82 -19.16
C PHE A 298 1.86 32.28 -18.22
N VAL A 299 2.33 33.14 -17.32
CA VAL A 299 3.16 32.76 -16.17
C VAL A 299 2.25 32.20 -15.08
N GLY A 300 1.91 30.91 -15.17
CA GLY A 300 1.40 30.15 -14.03
C GLY A 300 0.07 29.42 -14.21
N ALA A 301 -0.68 29.60 -15.31
CA ALA A 301 -1.82 28.72 -15.58
C ALA A 301 -1.34 27.30 -15.91
N SER A 302 -2.11 26.30 -15.51
CA SER A 302 -1.81 24.89 -15.76
C SER A 302 -2.42 24.41 -17.07
N ASP A 303 -3.64 24.87 -17.41
CA ASP A 303 -4.33 24.56 -18.66
C ASP A 303 -5.42 25.60 -19.00
N PHE A 304 -6.09 25.41 -20.14
CA PHE A 304 -7.15 26.28 -20.64
C PHE A 304 -8.32 25.47 -21.22
N LEU A 305 -9.56 25.93 -20.94
CA LEU A 305 -10.79 25.41 -21.53
C LEU A 305 -11.60 26.55 -22.16
N THR A 306 -12.13 26.32 -23.36
CA THR A 306 -13.00 27.28 -24.04
C THR A 306 -14.44 27.10 -23.57
N LYS A 307 -15.15 28.21 -23.35
CA LYS A 307 -16.59 28.26 -23.14
C LYS A 307 -17.32 28.28 -24.51
N PRO A 308 -18.42 27.53 -24.70
CA PRO A 308 -19.16 26.77 -23.70
C PRO A 308 -18.39 25.53 -23.24
N LEU A 309 -18.45 25.25 -21.93
CA LEU A 309 -17.72 24.11 -21.36
C LEU A 309 -18.38 22.81 -21.80
N ASP A 310 -17.60 21.97 -22.44
CA ASP A 310 -17.96 20.59 -22.71
C ASP A 310 -17.66 19.71 -21.49
N ALA A 311 -18.59 18.82 -21.15
CA ALA A 311 -18.49 17.98 -19.96
C ALA A 311 -17.28 17.03 -20.04
N GLU A 312 -17.06 16.43 -21.21
CA GLU A 312 -15.93 15.53 -21.45
C GLU A 312 -14.59 16.27 -21.34
N ALA A 313 -14.51 17.48 -21.90
CA ALA A 313 -13.33 18.33 -21.78
C ALA A 313 -13.00 18.72 -20.32
N VAL A 314 -14.00 19.08 -19.52
CA VAL A 314 -13.83 19.39 -18.09
C VAL A 314 -13.31 18.17 -17.33
N LEU A 315 -13.92 17.02 -17.55
CA LEU A 315 -13.57 15.77 -16.90
C LEU A 315 -12.14 15.32 -17.27
N ASN A 316 -11.77 15.37 -18.56
CA ASN A 316 -10.42 15.03 -19.04
C ASN A 316 -9.32 15.90 -18.40
N VAL A 317 -9.58 17.20 -18.23
CA VAL A 317 -8.66 18.10 -17.52
C VAL A 317 -8.49 17.67 -16.07
N ILE A 318 -9.57 17.33 -15.38
CA ILE A 318 -9.51 16.88 -13.99
C ILE A 318 -8.69 15.58 -13.88
N GLN A 319 -8.91 14.62 -14.78
CA GLN A 319 -8.12 13.38 -14.80
C GLN A 319 -6.63 13.66 -15.01
N LYS A 320 -6.31 14.51 -15.98
CA LYS A 320 -4.94 14.90 -16.32
C LYS A 320 -4.18 15.45 -15.11
N TYR A 321 -4.82 16.28 -14.29
CA TYR A 321 -4.15 16.96 -13.18
C TYR A 321 -4.32 16.28 -11.82
N LEU A 322 -5.42 15.56 -11.58
CA LEU A 322 -5.70 14.88 -10.31
C LEU A 322 -5.44 13.38 -10.35
N LYS A 323 -4.96 12.83 -11.48
CA LYS A 323 -4.71 11.39 -11.69
C LYS A 323 -5.87 10.54 -11.16
N THR A 324 -7.09 10.85 -11.58
CA THR A 324 -8.31 10.16 -11.13
C THR A 324 -8.93 9.45 -12.32
N GLU A 325 -9.12 8.14 -12.25
CA GLU A 325 -9.91 7.38 -13.24
C GLU A 325 -11.40 7.54 -12.93
N PHE A 326 -12.25 7.68 -13.94
CA PHE A 326 -13.71 7.63 -13.76
C PHE A 326 -14.12 6.18 -13.59
N VAL A 327 -14.95 5.91 -12.57
CA VAL A 327 -15.67 4.63 -12.41
C VAL A 327 -16.82 4.58 -13.41
#